data_AF-A0A662A5Y5-F1
#
_entry.id   AF-A0A662A5Y5-F1
#
_cell.length_a   1.000
_cell.length_b   1.000
_cell.length_c   1.000
_cell.angle_alpha   90.00
_cell.angle_beta   90.00
_cell.angle_gamma   90.00
#
_symmetry.space_group_name_H-M   'P 1'
#
loop_
_entity.id
_entity.type
_entity.pdbx_description
1 polymer ?
#
loop_
_entity_poly.entity_id
_entity_poly.type
_entity_poly.pdbx_seq_one_letter_code
_entity_poly.pdbx_strand_id
1 'polypeptide(L)' 'MQGTEIKNFKINQFENNSVSIKGSELKAGMYFYTLTANGKEIDTKKMILTK' A
#
# COMPACT_ATOMS: atom_id res chain seq x y z
N MET A 1 -2.56 12.68 10.03
CA MET A 1 -3.47 11.75 9.33
C MET A 1 -3.79 10.60 10.28
N GLN A 2 -5.03 10.48 10.77
CA GLN A 2 -5.42 9.38 11.67
C GLN A 2 -5.81 8.13 10.86
N GLY A 3 -4.93 7.68 9.96
CA GLY A 3 -5.13 6.46 9.20
C GLY A 3 -4.59 5.28 10.00
N THR A 4 -5.42 4.27 10.26
CA THR A 4 -4.94 3.01 10.82
C THR A 4 -4.16 2.25 9.74
N GLU A 5 -2.91 1.88 10.03
CA GLU A 5 -2.12 1.04 9.14
C GLU A 5 -2.77 -0.34 9.00
N ILE A 6 -3.15 -0.71 7.78
CA ILE A 6 -3.85 -1.98 7.50
C ILE A 6 -2.87 -3.10 7.18
N LYS A 7 -1.80 -2.80 6.43
CA LYS A 7 -0.74 -3.76 6.06
C LYS A 7 0.60 -3.05 5.90
N ASN A 8 1.68 -3.71 6.33
CA ASN A 8 3.06 -3.31 6.11
C ASN A 8 3.77 -4.36 5.26
N PHE A 9 4.44 -3.93 4.19
CA PHE A 9 5.27 -4.82 3.37
C PHE A 9 6.70 -4.27 3.33
N LYS A 10 7.61 -4.97 4.01
CA LYS A 10 9.04 -4.62 3.97
C LYS A 10 9.67 -5.15 2.69
N ILE A 11 10.06 -4.26 1.78
CA ILE A 11 10.76 -4.61 0.54
C ILE A 11 12.27 -4.52 0.82
N ASN A 12 12.94 -5.67 1.01
CA ASN A 12 14.39 -5.73 1.25
C ASN A 12 15.21 -5.95 -0.03
N GLN A 13 14.54 -6.07 -1.17
CA GLN A 13 15.18 -6.30 -2.46
C GLN A 13 15.29 -4.98 -3.21
N PHE A 14 16.47 -4.75 -3.78
CA PHE A 14 16.71 -3.62 -4.67
C PHE A 14 16.31 -4.06 -6.11
N GLU A 15 16.06 -3.09 -6.99
CA GLU A 15 15.53 -3.28 -8.36
C GLU A 15 14.00 -3.53 -8.48
N ASN A 16 13.57 -4.06 -9.62
CA ASN A 16 12.17 -4.22 -10.00
C ASN A 16 11.49 -5.30 -9.16
N ASN A 17 10.74 -4.86 -8.16
CA ASN A 17 9.96 -5.72 -7.29
C ASN A 17 8.48 -5.40 -7.41
N SER A 18 7.64 -6.40 -7.12
CA SER A 18 6.19 -6.23 -7.09
C SER A 18 5.61 -6.82 -5.81
N VAL A 19 4.63 -6.13 -5.25
CA VAL A 19 3.84 -6.60 -4.11
C VAL A 19 2.40 -6.71 -4.59
N SER A 20 1.80 -7.89 -4.42
CA SER A 20 0.40 -8.13 -4.79
C SER A 20 -0.48 -8.10 -3.55
N ILE A 21 -1.53 -7.27 -3.59
CA ILE A 21 -2.54 -7.18 -2.53
C ILE A 21 -3.85 -7.67 -3.12
N LYS A 22 -4.40 -8.75 -2.57
CA LYS A 22 -5.67 -9.29 -3.03
C LYS A 22 -6.81 -8.41 -2.53
N GLY A 23 -7.57 -7.82 -3.45
CA GLY A 23 -8.72 -6.97 -3.11
C GLY A 23 -9.78 -7.69 -2.27
N SER A 24 -9.93 -9.01 -2.42
CA SER A 24 -10.86 -9.83 -1.64
C SER A 24 -10.56 -9.87 -0.13
N GLU A 25 -9.34 -9.51 0.28
CA GLU A 25 -8.94 -9.44 1.69
C GLU A 25 -9.31 -8.11 2.35
N LEU A 26 -9.77 -7.14 1.56
CA LEU A 26 -10.12 -5.79 1.99
C LEU A 26 -11.64 -5.60 1.87
N LYS A 27 -12.22 -4.82 2.79
CA LYS A 27 -13.62 -4.43 2.70
C LYS A 27 -13.77 -3.36 1.62
N ALA A 28 -14.95 -3.26 1.01
CA ALA A 28 -15.22 -2.15 0.10
C ALA A 28 -14.96 -0.80 0.81
N GLY A 29 -14.24 0.10 0.16
CA GLY A 29 -13.73 1.31 0.77
C GLY A 29 -12.58 1.95 0.01
N MET A 30 -12.08 3.06 0.56
CA MET A 30 -10.95 3.80 0.02
C MET A 30 -9.67 3.45 0.78
N TYR A 31 -8.64 3.10 0.03
CA TYR A 31 -7.32 2.74 0.55
C TYR A 31 -6.25 3.62 -0.07
N PHE A 32 -5.22 3.93 0.72
CA PHE A 32 -4.00 4.57 0.27
C PHE A 32 -2.84 3.59 0.39
N TYR A 33 -2.01 3.54 -0.64
CA TYR A 33 -0.78 2.77 -0.68
C TYR A 33 0.38 3.73 -0.84
N THR A 34 1.24 3.77 0.16
CA THR A 34 2.41 4.66 0.17
C THR A 34 3.67 3.82 0.03
N LEU A 35 4.45 4.08 -1.02
CA LEU A 35 5.79 3.52 -1.15
C LEU A 35 6.76 4.44 -0.41
N THR A 36 7.43 3.90 0.61
CA THR A 36 8.52 4.59 1.30
C THR A 36 9.85 3.93 0.97
N ALA A 37 10.86 4.74 0.66
CA ALA A 37 12.24 4.28 0.46
C ALA A 37 13.17 5.13 1.31
N ASN A 38 14.07 4.48 2.07
CA ASN A 38 15.01 5.14 2.98
C ASN A 38 14.34 6.14 3.95
N GLY A 39 13.16 5.79 4.46
CA GLY A 39 12.40 6.64 5.39
C GLY A 39 11.70 7.84 4.76
N LYS A 40 11.71 7.97 3.42
CA LYS A 40 11.00 9.03 2.69
C LYS A 40 9.85 8.45 1.89
N GLU A 41 8.73 9.16 1.87
CA GLU A 41 7.63 8.89 0.95
C GLU A 41 8.07 9.20 -0.50
N ILE A 42 7.90 8.22 -1.38
CA ILE A 42 8.23 8.32 -2.80
C ILE A 42 6.99 8.60 -3.62
N ASP A 43 5.92 7.85 -3.36
CA ASP A 43 4.63 8.01 -4.02
C ASP A 43 3.51 7.45 -3.14
N THR A 44 2.32 8.01 -3.30
CA THR A 44 1.09 7.53 -2.68
C THR A 44 0.01 7.37 -3.73
N LYS A 45 -0.52 6.15 -3.87
CA LYS A 45 -1.64 5.84 -4.75
C LYS A 45 -2.90 5.58 -3.96
N LYS A 46 -4.04 5.96 -4.54
CA LYS A 46 -5.36 5.71 -3.99
C LYS A 46 -6.04 4.57 -4.76
N MET A 47 -6.59 3.61 -4.05
CA MET A 47 -7.47 2.58 -4.60
C MET A 47 -8.86 2.72 -3.98
N ILE A 48 -9.88 2.61 -4.83
CA ILE A 48 -11.28 2.58 -4.40
C ILE A 48 -11.79 1.19 -4.73
N LEU A 49 -12.06 0.40 -3.69
CA LEU A 49 -12.64 -0.92 -3.83
C LEU A 49 -14.16 -0.80 -3.72
N THR A 50 -14.85 -1.04 -4.83
CA THR A 50 -16.31 -1.13 -4.87
C THR A 50 -16.75 -2.57 -4.76
N LYS A 51 -17.98 -2.78 -4.26
CA LYS A 51 -18.61 -4.10 -4.14
C LYS A 51 -19.03 -4.64 -5.50
#